data_AF-A0A2A6FLV7-F1
#
_entry.id   AF-A0A2A6FLV7-F1
#
_cell.length_a   1.000
_cell.length_b   1.000
_cell.length_c   1.000
_cell.angle_alpha   90.00
_cell.angle_beta   90.00
_cell.angle_gamma   90.00
#
_symmetry.space_group_name_H-M   'P 1'
#
loop_
_entity.id
_entity.type
_entity.pdbx_description
1 polymer ?
#
loop_
_entity_poly.entity_id
_entity_poly.type
_entity_poly.pdbx_seq_one_letter_code
_entity_poly.pdbx_strand_id
1 'polypeptide(L)'
;MNKVEFSRSVKAPFDKRYGNFIGGKWAEPHAGRYFENHSPVNGQLLCEVARSDAQDIEAALDAAHAAKDAWARTSVAERSLILNRIADRMEENLDLLACAETWDNGKPIRETTAADLPLAIDHFRYFAGALRGQEGSLSQIDDDTVAYHFHEPLGVVGQIIP
;
A
#
# COMPACT_ATOMS: atom_id res chain seq x y z
N MET A 1 38.05 26.46 5.80
CA MET A 1 36.78 25.84 6.23
C MET A 1 36.64 24.55 5.44
N ASN A 2 37.09 23.44 6.00
CA ASN A 2 37.10 22.15 5.30
C ASN A 2 35.65 21.70 5.13
N LYS A 3 35.16 21.65 3.89
CA LYS A 3 33.95 20.91 3.56
C LYS A 3 34.21 19.46 3.95
N VAL A 4 33.49 18.98 4.96
CA VAL A 4 33.45 17.56 5.27
C VAL A 4 32.81 16.89 4.05
N GLU A 5 33.61 16.24 3.21
CA GLU A 5 33.09 15.37 2.17
C GLU A 5 32.44 14.18 2.86
N PHE A 6 31.10 14.19 2.93
CA PHE A 6 30.30 13.01 3.26
C PHE A 6 30.33 12.01 2.08
N SER A 7 31.52 11.58 1.67
CA SER A 7 31.68 10.51 0.68
C SER A 7 31.75 9.17 1.40
N ARG A 8 30.63 8.73 1.96
CA ARG A 8 30.35 7.30 2.06
C ARG A 8 29.29 7.02 1.01
N SER A 9 29.69 6.41 -0.11
CA SER A 9 28.74 5.88 -1.10
C SER A 9 27.96 4.75 -0.45
N VAL A 10 26.89 5.09 0.27
CA VAL A 10 25.93 4.09 0.72
C VAL A 10 25.17 3.69 -0.54
N LYS A 11 25.46 2.50 -1.05
CA LYS A 11 24.74 1.95 -2.20
C LYS A 11 23.35 1.54 -1.71
N ALA A 12 22.31 2.10 -2.32
CA ALA A 12 20.94 1.74 -2.00
C ALA A 12 20.70 0.25 -2.34
N PRO A 13 20.02 -0.53 -1.48
CA PRO A 13 19.80 -1.96 -1.69
C PRO A 13 18.66 -2.28 -2.67
N PHE A 14 18.17 -1.29 -3.42
CA PHE A 14 16.98 -1.40 -4.26
C PHE A 14 17.31 -1.83 -5.69
N ASP A 15 16.31 -2.39 -6.36
CA ASP A 15 16.40 -2.72 -7.77
C ASP A 15 16.53 -1.46 -8.60
N LYS A 16 17.18 -1.59 -9.76
CA LYS A 16 17.38 -0.46 -10.68
C LYS A 16 16.08 0.03 -11.29
N ARG A 17 15.05 -0.82 -11.36
CA ARG A 17 13.81 -0.56 -12.05
C ARG A 17 12.66 -1.32 -11.41
N TYR A 18 11.53 -0.63 -11.22
CA TYR A 18 10.28 -1.19 -10.72
C TYR A 18 9.15 -1.03 -11.75
N GLY A 19 8.42 -2.12 -11.98
CA GLY A 19 7.19 -2.14 -12.76
C GLY A 19 5.95 -1.78 -11.94
N ASN A 20 4.80 -1.78 -12.59
CA ASN A 20 3.50 -1.76 -11.92
C ASN A 20 3.23 -3.11 -11.23
N PHE A 21 2.45 -3.11 -10.14
CA PHE A 21 1.90 -4.34 -9.57
C PHE A 21 0.39 -4.42 -9.88
N ILE A 22 0.03 -5.20 -10.91
CA ILE A 22 -1.35 -5.27 -11.43
C ILE A 22 -1.79 -6.74 -11.48
N GLY A 23 -2.93 -7.05 -10.85
CA GLY A 23 -3.50 -8.40 -10.87
C GLY A 23 -2.62 -9.47 -10.20
N GLY A 24 -1.90 -9.09 -9.13
CA GLY A 24 -1.06 -10.02 -8.37
C GLY A 24 0.32 -10.30 -8.98
N LYS A 25 0.75 -9.54 -10.00
CA LYS A 25 2.04 -9.69 -10.67
C LYS A 25 2.69 -8.35 -10.97
N TRP A 26 4.01 -8.36 -11.04
CA TRP A 26 4.78 -7.25 -11.59
C TRP A 26 4.63 -7.20 -13.12
N ALA A 27 4.42 -5.99 -13.64
CA ALA A 27 4.21 -5.73 -15.07
C ALA A 27 4.92 -4.43 -15.49
N GLU A 28 5.60 -4.46 -16.63
CA GLU A 28 6.16 -3.25 -17.25
C GLU A 28 5.01 -2.33 -17.72
N PRO A 29 5.20 -0.99 -17.74
CA PRO A 29 4.19 -0.07 -18.25
C PRO A 29 3.97 -0.28 -19.75
N HIS A 30 2.72 -0.18 -20.22
CA HIS A 30 2.35 -0.49 -21.61
C HIS A 30 3.12 0.35 -22.63
N ALA A 31 3.35 1.63 -22.32
CA ALA A 31 4.12 2.53 -23.19
C ALA A 31 5.65 2.40 -23.04
N GLY A 32 6.14 1.50 -22.17
CA GLY A 32 7.57 1.30 -21.90
C GLY A 32 8.29 2.52 -21.31
N ARG A 33 7.54 3.48 -20.75
CA ARG A 33 8.10 4.71 -20.18
C ARG A 33 8.34 4.57 -18.69
N TYR A 34 9.40 5.21 -18.19
CA TYR A 34 9.75 5.25 -16.78
C TYR A 34 10.02 6.68 -16.33
N PHE A 35 9.82 6.94 -15.05
CA PHE A 35 10.36 8.11 -14.37
C PHE A 35 11.71 7.75 -13.75
N GLU A 36 12.65 8.68 -13.81
CA GLU A 36 13.87 8.65 -13.01
C GLU A 36 13.53 9.15 -11.60
N ASN A 37 13.71 8.30 -10.60
CA ASN A 37 13.51 8.67 -9.21
C ASN A 37 14.86 9.02 -8.57
N HIS A 38 15.06 10.27 -8.22
CA HIS A 38 16.29 10.76 -7.59
C HIS A 38 16.12 10.86 -6.09
N SER A 39 17.06 10.28 -5.34
CA SER A 39 17.02 10.35 -3.88
C SER A 39 17.34 11.77 -3.40
N PRO A 40 16.53 12.37 -2.50
CA PRO A 40 16.87 13.63 -1.85
C PRO A 40 18.06 13.50 -0.89
N VAL A 41 18.46 12.29 -0.49
CA VAL A 41 19.56 12.04 0.45
C VAL A 41 20.91 12.47 -0.13
N ASN A 42 21.12 12.23 -1.43
CA ASN A 42 22.39 12.53 -2.11
C ASN A 42 22.23 13.11 -3.53
N GLY A 43 21.00 13.29 -4.01
CA GLY A 43 20.67 13.78 -5.35
C GLY A 43 20.90 12.78 -6.49
N GLN A 44 21.36 11.57 -6.19
CA GLN A 44 21.68 10.56 -7.21
C GLN A 44 20.43 9.77 -7.60
N LEU A 45 20.45 9.21 -8.80
CA LEU A 45 19.42 8.30 -9.28
C LEU A 45 19.32 7.10 -8.32
N LEU A 46 18.14 6.92 -7.73
CA LEU A 46 17.81 5.81 -6.85
C LEU A 46 17.38 4.59 -7.67
N CYS A 47 16.35 4.77 -8.50
CA CYS A 47 15.81 3.75 -9.39
C CYS A 47 14.94 4.38 -10.50
N GLU A 48 14.50 3.56 -11.45
CA GLU A 48 13.44 3.89 -12.39
C GLU A 48 12.09 3.31 -11.90
N VAL A 49 11.01 4.08 -12.00
CA VAL A 49 9.65 3.62 -11.67
C VAL A 49 8.73 3.74 -12.87
N ALA A 50 7.82 2.78 -13.04
CA ALA A 50 6.89 2.76 -14.17
C ALA A 50 6.13 4.10 -14.31
N ARG A 51 6.18 4.69 -15.51
CA ARG A 51 5.40 5.90 -15.86
C ARG A 51 4.12 5.47 -16.56
N SER A 52 3.18 5.03 -15.74
CA SER A 52 1.87 4.53 -16.16
C SER A 52 1.05 5.58 -16.90
N ASP A 53 0.29 5.14 -17.90
CA ASP A 53 -0.72 5.94 -18.57
C ASP A 53 -2.11 5.32 -18.50
N ALA A 54 -3.06 5.86 -19.27
CA ALA A 54 -4.45 5.40 -19.27
C ALA A 54 -4.56 3.89 -19.52
N GLN A 55 -3.70 3.29 -20.36
CA GLN A 55 -3.78 1.84 -20.64
C GLN A 55 -3.41 1.01 -19.42
N ASP A 56 -2.40 1.43 -18.66
CA ASP A 56 -2.02 0.79 -17.40
C ASP A 56 -3.14 0.92 -16.34
N ILE A 57 -3.82 2.07 -16.30
CA ILE A 57 -4.94 2.30 -15.40
C ILE A 57 -6.14 1.41 -15.77
N GLU A 58 -6.52 1.33 -17.05
CA GLU A 58 -7.58 0.41 -17.49
C GLU A 58 -7.24 -1.04 -17.15
N ALA A 59 -5.98 -1.47 -17.37
CA ALA A 59 -5.55 -2.82 -16.98
C ALA A 59 -5.64 -3.06 -15.46
N ALA A 60 -5.36 -2.05 -14.64
CA ALA A 60 -5.54 -2.13 -13.19
C ALA A 60 -7.02 -2.19 -12.78
N LEU A 61 -7.89 -1.43 -13.45
CA LEU A 61 -9.34 -1.46 -13.24
C LEU A 61 -9.93 -2.81 -13.63
N ASP A 62 -9.56 -3.36 -14.78
CA ASP A 62 -9.99 -4.68 -15.24
C ASP A 62 -9.61 -5.76 -14.22
N ALA A 63 -8.38 -5.73 -13.71
CA ALA A 63 -7.92 -6.66 -12.69
C ALA A 63 -8.68 -6.50 -11.37
N ALA A 64 -8.96 -5.26 -10.94
CA ALA A 64 -9.72 -4.98 -9.73
C ALA A 64 -11.18 -5.46 -9.85
N HIS A 65 -11.82 -5.20 -11.00
CA HIS A 65 -13.18 -5.68 -11.28
C HIS A 65 -13.26 -7.21 -11.34
N ALA A 66 -12.29 -7.87 -11.95
CA ALA A 66 -12.22 -9.33 -11.99
C ALA A 66 -12.06 -9.96 -10.60
N ALA A 67 -11.36 -9.29 -9.67
CA ALA A 67 -11.15 -9.76 -8.31
C ALA A 67 -12.32 -9.44 -7.36
N LYS A 68 -13.05 -8.34 -7.60
CA LYS A 68 -14.04 -7.75 -6.68
C LYS A 68 -15.02 -8.77 -6.12
N ASP A 69 -15.67 -9.55 -6.99
CA ASP A 69 -16.76 -10.44 -6.57
C ASP A 69 -16.27 -11.63 -5.75
N ALA A 70 -15.11 -12.20 -6.11
CA ALA A 70 -14.50 -13.27 -5.35
C ALA A 70 -14.05 -12.79 -3.97
N TRP A 71 -13.39 -11.62 -3.93
CA TRP A 71 -12.95 -10.99 -2.68
C TRP A 71 -14.12 -10.58 -1.77
N ALA A 72 -15.22 -10.08 -2.34
CA ALA A 72 -16.42 -9.72 -1.59
C ALA A 72 -17.03 -10.92 -0.85
N ARG A 73 -16.91 -12.13 -1.42
CA ARG A 73 -17.36 -13.39 -0.79
C ARG A 73 -16.41 -13.94 0.27
N THR A 74 -15.15 -13.49 0.30
CA THR A 74 -14.20 -13.87 1.36
C THR A 74 -14.75 -13.47 2.72
N SER A 75 -14.72 -14.37 3.70
CA SER A 75 -15.33 -14.10 5.01
C SER A 75 -14.67 -12.92 5.74
N VAL A 76 -15.41 -12.26 6.63
CA VAL A 76 -14.87 -11.19 7.51
C VAL A 76 -13.66 -11.69 8.32
N ALA A 77 -13.70 -12.95 8.79
CA ALA A 77 -12.58 -13.56 9.51
C ALA A 77 -11.32 -13.67 8.64
N GLU A 78 -11.47 -14.14 7.41
CA GLU A 78 -10.35 -14.35 6.50
C GLU A 78 -9.77 -13.03 5.99
N ARG A 79 -10.60 -12.04 5.66
CA ARG A 79 -10.13 -10.70 5.30
C ARG A 79 -9.37 -10.04 6.45
N SER A 80 -9.85 -10.17 7.69
CA SER A 80 -9.13 -9.69 8.89
C SER A 80 -7.79 -10.41 9.08
N LEU A 81 -7.74 -11.73 8.86
CA LEU A 81 -6.49 -12.48 8.91
C LEU A 81 -5.49 -12.01 7.85
N ILE A 82 -5.95 -11.67 6.64
CA ILE A 82 -5.10 -11.16 5.57
C ILE A 82 -4.51 -9.79 5.94
N LEU A 83 -5.31 -8.88 6.49
CA LEU A 83 -4.82 -7.58 6.98
C LEU A 83 -3.75 -7.75 8.08
N ASN A 84 -3.97 -8.70 9.00
CA ASN A 84 -2.97 -9.05 10.02
C ASN A 84 -1.68 -9.61 9.40
N ARG A 85 -1.79 -10.48 8.40
CA ARG A 85 -0.62 -11.02 7.69
C ARG A 85 0.16 -9.95 6.94
N ILE A 86 -0.51 -8.93 6.40
CA ILE A 86 0.17 -7.77 5.79
C ILE A 86 0.99 -7.04 6.85
N ALA A 87 0.40 -6.77 8.01
CA ALA A 87 1.11 -6.16 9.13
C ALA A 87 2.31 -7.01 9.61
N ASP A 88 2.15 -8.34 9.73
CA ASP A 88 3.25 -9.26 10.05
C ASP A 88 4.40 -9.12 9.03
N ARG A 89 4.09 -9.13 7.72
CA ARG A 89 5.10 -9.00 6.67
C ARG A 89 5.80 -7.65 6.67
N MET A 90 5.08 -6.57 6.98
CA MET A 90 5.69 -5.25 7.12
C MET A 90 6.64 -5.20 8.31
N GLU A 91 6.25 -5.78 9.46
CA GLU A 91 7.08 -5.85 10.65
C GLU A 91 8.34 -6.70 10.43
N GLU A 92 8.21 -7.87 9.79
CA GLU A 92 9.35 -8.71 9.37
C GLU A 92 10.35 -7.98 8.47
N ASN A 93 9.91 -6.97 7.72
CA ASN A 93 10.72 -6.21 6.76
C ASN A 93 10.90 -4.74 7.17
N LEU A 94 10.69 -4.41 8.45
CA LEU A 94 10.63 -3.02 8.92
C LEU A 94 11.87 -2.21 8.53
N ASP A 95 13.07 -2.76 8.78
CA ASP A 95 14.32 -2.06 8.47
C ASP A 95 14.48 -1.79 6.97
N LEU A 96 14.05 -2.73 6.12
CA LEU A 96 14.11 -2.57 4.66
C LEU A 96 13.14 -1.47 4.20
N LEU A 97 11.90 -1.50 4.69
CA LEU A 97 10.88 -0.52 4.34
C LEU A 97 11.21 0.88 4.86
N ALA A 98 11.71 1.00 6.10
CA ALA A 98 12.16 2.27 6.66
C ALA A 98 13.36 2.85 5.90
N CYS A 99 14.28 1.99 5.45
CA CYS A 99 15.37 2.38 4.57
C CYS A 99 14.85 2.90 3.23
N ALA A 100 13.88 2.21 2.60
CA ALA A 100 13.26 2.65 1.36
C ALA A 100 12.62 4.04 1.52
N GLU A 101 11.83 4.23 2.56
CA GLU A 101 11.19 5.51 2.87
C GLU A 101 12.23 6.63 3.06
N THR A 102 13.32 6.38 3.79
CA THR A 102 14.39 7.37 3.96
C THR A 102 15.10 7.70 2.66
N TRP A 103 15.39 6.71 1.81
CA TRP A 103 16.05 6.94 0.53
C TRP A 103 15.18 7.68 -0.47
N ASP A 104 13.89 7.40 -0.49
CA ASP A 104 12.96 7.96 -1.46
C ASP A 104 12.39 9.31 -0.99
N ASN A 105 11.87 9.36 0.23
CA ASN A 105 11.24 10.57 0.80
C ASN A 105 12.27 11.54 1.42
N GLY A 106 13.36 11.03 2.00
CA GLY A 106 14.42 11.84 2.62
C GLY A 106 14.29 12.04 4.14
N LYS A 107 13.24 11.49 4.78
CA LYS A 107 13.08 11.54 6.24
C LYS A 107 14.25 10.85 6.97
N PRO A 108 14.67 11.37 8.14
CA PRO A 108 15.68 10.69 8.95
C PRO A 108 15.26 9.26 9.29
N ILE A 109 16.19 8.30 9.16
CA ILE A 109 15.93 6.87 9.40
C ILE A 109 15.28 6.59 10.77
N ARG A 110 15.62 7.38 11.79
CA ARG A 110 15.00 7.25 13.12
C ARG A 110 13.48 7.45 13.07
N GLU A 111 12.99 8.37 12.24
CA GLU A 111 11.57 8.68 12.11
C GLU A 111 10.84 7.60 11.31
N THR A 112 11.40 7.16 10.19
CA THR A 112 10.78 6.11 9.37
C THR A 112 10.74 4.77 10.13
N THR A 113 11.81 4.42 10.85
CA THR A 113 11.89 3.20 11.68
C THR A 113 10.97 3.26 12.91
N ALA A 114 10.90 4.39 13.62
CA ALA A 114 10.24 4.44 14.94
C ALA A 114 8.83 5.06 14.91
N ALA A 115 8.41 5.70 13.83
CA ALA A 115 7.10 6.33 13.70
C ALA A 115 6.36 5.85 12.44
N ASP A 116 6.84 6.19 11.24
CA ASP A 116 6.06 5.98 10.00
C ASP A 116 5.69 4.50 9.79
N LEU A 117 6.68 3.59 9.81
CA LEU A 117 6.43 2.17 9.59
C LEU A 117 5.63 1.53 10.74
N PRO A 118 5.94 1.77 12.03
CA PRO A 118 5.10 1.32 13.14
C PRO A 118 3.65 1.80 13.05
N LEU A 119 3.41 3.05 12.67
CA LEU A 119 2.05 3.59 12.50
C LEU A 119 1.32 2.95 11.31
N ALA A 120 2.01 2.70 10.20
CA ALA A 120 1.43 2.00 9.06
C ALA A 120 1.10 0.53 9.39
N ILE A 121 1.97 -0.16 10.13
CA ILE A 121 1.72 -1.52 10.64
C ILE A 121 0.49 -1.53 11.56
N ASP A 122 0.43 -0.61 12.53
CA ASP A 122 -0.69 -0.50 13.44
C ASP A 122 -2.00 -0.18 12.71
N HIS A 123 -1.95 0.62 11.64
CA HIS A 123 -3.11 0.92 10.81
C HIS A 123 -3.75 -0.36 10.22
N PHE A 124 -2.93 -1.29 9.70
CA PHE A 124 -3.43 -2.57 9.21
C PHE A 124 -4.02 -3.43 10.34
N ARG A 125 -3.42 -3.43 11.53
CA ARG A 125 -3.96 -4.13 12.72
C ARG A 125 -5.29 -3.55 13.17
N TYR A 126 -5.36 -2.22 13.23
CA TYR A 126 -6.57 -1.49 13.59
C TYR A 126 -7.72 -1.85 12.67
N PHE A 127 -7.51 -1.78 11.34
CA PHE A 127 -8.57 -2.11 10.38
C PHE A 127 -8.91 -3.61 10.34
N ALA A 128 -7.95 -4.48 10.66
CA ALA A 128 -8.23 -5.90 10.87
C ALA A 128 -9.22 -6.12 12.03
N GLY A 129 -9.08 -5.36 13.13
CA GLY A 129 -10.00 -5.35 14.26
C GLY A 129 -11.33 -4.66 13.96
N ALA A 130 -11.29 -3.48 13.34
CA ALA A 130 -12.48 -2.71 12.97
C ALA A 130 -13.41 -3.52 12.06
N LEU A 131 -12.86 -4.26 11.10
CA LEU A 131 -13.63 -5.16 10.24
C LEU A 131 -14.36 -6.26 11.03
N ARG A 132 -13.76 -6.76 12.11
CA ARG A 132 -14.36 -7.81 12.95
C ARG A 132 -15.45 -7.28 13.87
N GLY A 133 -15.35 -6.00 14.27
CA GLY A 133 -16.33 -5.31 15.10
C GLY A 133 -17.38 -4.53 14.31
N GLN A 134 -17.36 -4.55 12.97
CA GLN A 134 -18.36 -3.86 12.17
C GLN A 134 -19.70 -4.58 12.28
N GLU A 135 -20.70 -3.87 12.80
CA GLU A 135 -22.06 -4.38 12.95
C GLU A 135 -23.03 -3.61 12.04
N GLY A 136 -24.08 -4.29 11.60
CA GLY A 136 -25.24 -3.66 10.97
C GLY A 136 -26.21 -3.11 12.02
N SER A 137 -27.29 -2.49 11.56
CA SER A 137 -28.40 -2.10 12.45
C SER A 137 -29.66 -2.89 12.13
N LEU A 138 -30.47 -3.10 13.17
CA LEU A 138 -31.80 -3.68 13.10
C LEU A 138 -32.79 -2.64 13.60
N SER A 139 -33.98 -2.58 13.02
CA SER A 139 -35.09 -1.80 13.56
C SER A 139 -36.37 -2.60 13.48
N GLN A 140 -37.02 -2.81 14.63
CA GLN A 140 -38.40 -3.27 14.64
C GLN A 140 -39.29 -2.10 14.21
N ILE A 141 -40.06 -2.28 13.15
CA ILE A 141 -40.97 -1.26 12.64
C ILE A 141 -42.32 -1.37 13.35
N ASP A 142 -42.84 -2.60 13.44
CA ASP A 142 -44.07 -2.97 14.15
C ASP A 142 -43.98 -4.43 14.63
N ASP A 143 -45.11 -5.00 15.07
CA ASP A 143 -45.16 -6.36 15.65
C ASP A 143 -44.81 -7.47 14.64
N ASP A 144 -45.01 -7.21 13.34
CA ASP A 144 -44.85 -8.22 12.28
C ASP A 144 -43.70 -7.88 11.30
N THR A 145 -43.03 -6.72 11.47
CA THR A 145 -42.07 -6.20 10.50
C THR A 145 -40.75 -5.75 11.13
N VAL A 146 -39.64 -6.17 10.53
CA VAL A 146 -38.27 -5.81 10.94
C VAL A 146 -37.45 -5.35 9.72
N ALA A 147 -36.72 -4.25 9.88
CA ALA A 147 -35.74 -3.76 8.91
C ALA A 147 -34.32 -4.16 9.31
N TYR A 148 -33.55 -4.63 8.32
CA TYR A 148 -32.13 -4.94 8.41
C TYR A 148 -31.34 -3.97 7.53
N HIS A 149 -30.25 -3.42 8.05
CA HIS A 149 -29.35 -2.58 7.27
C HIS A 149 -27.98 -3.25 7.13
N PHE A 150 -27.58 -3.48 5.89
CA PHE A 150 -26.29 -4.08 5.54
C PHE A 150 -25.35 -3.01 4.98
N HIS A 151 -24.11 -3.02 5.46
CA HIS A 151 -23.05 -2.18 4.90
C HIS A 151 -22.36 -2.94 3.77
N GLU A 152 -22.60 -2.53 2.53
CA GLU A 152 -21.98 -3.12 1.34
C GLU A 152 -20.74 -2.31 0.91
N PRO A 153 -19.69 -2.98 0.43
CA PRO A 153 -18.53 -2.27 -0.12
C PRO A 153 -18.91 -1.56 -1.43
N LEU A 154 -18.41 -0.33 -1.62
CA LEU A 154 -18.64 0.46 -2.84
C LEU A 154 -18.14 -0.23 -4.11
N GLY A 155 -17.12 -1.08 -3.99
CA GLY A 155 -16.52 -1.83 -5.09
C GLY A 155 -15.08 -1.41 -5.36
N VAL A 156 -14.77 -1.13 -6.63
CA VAL A 156 -13.43 -0.67 -7.03
C VAL A 156 -13.28 0.80 -6.61
N VAL A 157 -12.18 1.12 -5.93
CA VAL A 157 -11.90 2.46 -5.39
C VAL A 157 -10.56 2.93 -5.93
N GLY A 158 -10.54 4.11 -6.56
CA GLY A 158 -9.31 4.81 -6.93
C GLY A 158 -8.79 5.64 -5.75
N GLN A 159 -7.51 5.46 -5.41
CA GLN A 159 -6.85 6.21 -4.33
C GLN A 159 -5.57 6.85 -4.87
N ILE A 160 -5.41 8.16 -4.61
CA ILE A 160 -4.23 8.94 -4.96
C ILE A 160 -3.67 9.51 -3.66
N ILE A 161 -2.37 9.31 -3.41
CA ILE A 161 -1.65 9.76 -2.22
C ILE A 161 -0.58 10.80 -2.60
N PRO A 162 -0.27 11.77 -1.71
CA PRO A 162 0.75 12.78 -1.94
C PRO A 162 2.19 12.26 -1.77
#